data_AF-A0A7S3TSZ3-F1
#
_entry.id   AF-A0A7S3TSZ3-F1
#
_cell.length_a   1.000
_cell.length_b   1.000
_cell.length_c   1.000
_cell.angle_alpha   90.00
_cell.angle_beta   90.00
_cell.angle_gamma   90.00
#
_symmetry.space_group_name_H-M   'P 1'
#
loop_
_entity.id
_entity.type
_entity.pdbx_description
1 polymer ?
#
loop_
_entity_poly.entity_id
_entity_poly.type
_entity_poly.pdbx_seq_one_letter_code
_entity_poly.pdbx_strand_id
1 'polypeptide(L)'
;MVASSFRQWGKPTEATFRFLEERLRAFASAPAAGGARAERFYMVGDNPASDIEGVRRANIFHKAKGNDTAWKGVLVKTGVYKDGDETNGATTVVAGVAEAVDWILACEREHAK
;
A
#
# COMPACT_ATOMS: atom_id res chain seq x y z
N MET A 1 31.73 -22.99 -0.27
CA MET A 1 31.24 -21.59 -0.19
C MET A 1 29.86 -21.65 0.43
N VAL A 2 29.70 -21.25 1.70
CA VAL A 2 28.38 -21.25 2.34
C VAL A 2 27.71 -19.96 1.90
N ALA A 3 26.63 -20.06 1.11
CA ALA A 3 25.83 -18.90 0.77
C ALA A 3 25.16 -18.39 2.06
N SER A 4 25.60 -17.25 2.57
CA SER A 4 24.90 -16.59 3.67
C SER A 4 23.51 -16.19 3.20
N SER A 5 22.47 -16.82 3.75
CA SER A 5 21.08 -16.43 3.48
C SER A 5 20.76 -15.17 4.28
N PHE A 6 20.64 -14.03 3.61
CA PHE A 6 20.14 -12.82 4.25
C PHE A 6 18.62 -12.85 4.31
N ARG A 7 18.06 -12.57 5.49
CA ARG A 7 16.61 -12.42 5.68
C ARG A 7 16.26 -10.94 5.71
N GLN A 8 15.59 -10.46 4.66
CA GLN A 8 15.12 -9.07 4.58
C GLN A 8 13.76 -8.93 5.29
N TRP A 9 13.62 -7.83 6.02
CA TRP A 9 12.36 -7.37 6.61
C TRP A 9 12.09 -5.93 6.18
N GLY A 10 10.85 -5.47 6.35
CA GLY A 10 10.41 -4.16 5.86
C GLY A 10 9.99 -4.19 4.40
N LYS A 11 9.53 -3.05 3.88
CA LYS A 11 9.14 -2.92 2.47
C LYS A 11 10.33 -3.26 1.55
N PRO A 12 10.11 -3.88 0.37
CA PRO A 12 8.83 -4.26 -0.22
C PRO A 12 8.37 -5.70 0.12
N THR A 13 8.79 -6.27 1.26
CA THR A 13 8.51 -7.68 1.57
C THR A 13 7.03 -7.96 1.86
N GLU A 14 6.53 -9.10 1.39
CA GLU A 14 5.16 -9.58 1.65
C GLU A 14 4.85 -9.65 3.15
N ALA A 15 5.81 -10.08 3.96
CA ALA A 15 5.65 -10.19 5.41
C ALA A 15 5.26 -8.85 6.06
N THR A 16 5.73 -7.73 5.51
CA THR A 16 5.38 -6.39 5.99
C THR A 16 3.93 -6.06 5.69
N PHE A 17 3.46 -6.34 4.46
CA PHE A 17 2.08 -6.06 4.05
C PHE A 17 1.08 -6.94 4.78
N ARG A 18 1.39 -8.24 4.96
CA ARG A 18 0.54 -9.13 5.78
C ARG A 18 0.40 -8.64 7.22
N PHE A 19 1.49 -8.19 7.82
CA PHE A 19 1.47 -7.62 9.17
C PHE A 19 0.63 -6.33 9.22
N LEU A 20 0.77 -5.45 8.24
CA LEU A 20 -0.03 -4.22 8.16
C LEU A 20 -1.52 -4.51 8.00
N GLU A 21 -1.90 -5.46 7.15
CA GLU A 21 -3.31 -5.86 6.98
C GLU A 21 -3.93 -6.37 8.26
N GLU A 22 -3.23 -7.24 8.99
CA GLU A 22 -3.69 -7.74 10.29
C GLU A 22 -3.92 -6.60 11.29
N ARG A 23 -2.94 -5.68 11.39
CA ARG A 23 -3.01 -4.55 12.33
C ARG A 23 -4.10 -3.54 11.96
N LEU A 24 -4.23 -3.19 10.69
CA LEU A 24 -5.23 -2.24 10.22
C LEU A 24 -6.64 -2.81 10.33
N ARG A 25 -6.84 -4.11 10.08
CA ARG A 25 -8.12 -4.79 10.29
C ARG A 25 -8.49 -4.81 11.76
N ALA A 26 -7.55 -5.14 12.65
CA ALA A 26 -7.78 -5.13 14.09
C ALA A 26 -8.08 -3.72 14.62
N PHE A 27 -7.42 -2.70 14.06
CA PHE A 27 -7.70 -1.31 14.41
C PHE A 27 -9.11 -0.88 13.97
N ALA A 28 -9.50 -1.16 12.72
CA ALA A 28 -10.81 -0.80 12.19
C ALA A 28 -11.97 -1.54 12.90
N SER A 29 -11.76 -2.80 13.29
CA SER A 29 -12.78 -3.59 14.01
C SER A 29 -12.92 -3.21 15.48
N ALA A 30 -12.03 -2.38 16.02
CA ALA A 30 -12.15 -1.91 17.40
C ALA A 30 -13.41 -1.03 17.54
N PRO A 31 -14.19 -1.16 18.64
CA PRO A 31 -15.40 -0.36 18.85
C PRO A 31 -15.14 1.15 18.80
N ALA A 32 -13.97 1.58 19.30
CA ALA A 32 -13.56 2.99 19.28
C ALA A 32 -13.32 3.55 17.87
N ALA A 33 -13.06 2.68 16.88
CA ALA A 33 -12.88 3.05 15.47
C ALA A 33 -14.15 2.85 14.63
N GLY A 34 -15.29 2.52 15.26
CA GLY A 34 -16.57 2.31 14.60
C GLY A 34 -16.90 0.85 14.26
N GLY A 35 -16.03 -0.11 14.61
CA GLY A 35 -16.31 -1.55 14.43
C GLY A 35 -16.43 -1.98 12.96
N ALA A 36 -15.81 -1.24 12.04
CA ALA A 36 -15.91 -1.47 10.61
C ALA A 36 -14.88 -2.50 10.11
N ARG A 37 -15.20 -3.14 8.98
CA ARG A 37 -14.25 -4.01 8.28
C ARG A 37 -13.37 -3.15 7.36
N ALA A 38 -12.06 -3.18 7.57
CA ALA A 38 -11.12 -2.58 6.62
C ALA A 38 -11.01 -3.47 5.36
N GLU A 39 -11.52 -2.99 4.23
CA GLU A 39 -11.53 -3.74 2.96
C GLU A 39 -10.61 -3.15 1.91
N ARG A 40 -10.38 -1.84 1.97
CA ARG A 40 -9.59 -1.09 1.00
C ARG A 40 -8.36 -0.52 1.70
N PHE A 41 -7.20 -0.72 1.08
CA PHE A 41 -5.91 -0.31 1.62
C PHE A 41 -5.21 0.63 0.65
N TYR A 42 -4.69 1.73 1.19
CA TYR A 42 -3.99 2.76 0.44
C TYR A 42 -2.59 2.92 1.01
N MET A 43 -1.57 2.67 0.20
CA MET A 43 -0.17 2.90 0.54
C MET A 43 0.24 4.26 -0.01
N VAL A 44 0.50 5.23 0.86
CA VAL A 44 1.06 6.52 0.49
C VAL A 44 2.56 6.50 0.75
N GLY A 45 3.36 6.78 -0.28
CA GLY A 45 4.82 6.72 -0.17
C GLY A 45 5.53 7.41 -1.32
N ASP A 46 6.83 7.65 -1.17
CA ASP A 46 7.66 8.43 -2.09
C ASP A 46 8.68 7.56 -2.85
N ASN A 47 8.78 6.27 -2.54
CA ASN A 47 9.79 5.38 -3.11
C ASN A 47 9.15 4.29 -3.99
N PRO A 48 9.27 4.36 -5.33
CA PRO A 48 8.74 3.35 -6.25
C PRO A 48 9.27 1.93 -5.99
N ALA A 49 10.56 1.80 -5.64
CA ALA A 49 11.22 0.51 -5.44
C ALA A 49 10.90 -0.15 -4.08
N SER A 50 10.24 0.57 -3.17
CA SER A 50 9.93 0.10 -1.82
C SER A 50 8.44 0.15 -1.52
N ASP A 51 7.83 1.34 -1.58
CA ASP A 51 6.42 1.56 -1.27
C ASP A 51 5.53 0.92 -2.32
N ILE A 52 5.75 1.32 -3.58
CA ILE A 52 4.91 0.91 -4.70
C ILE A 52 5.22 -0.53 -5.11
N GLU A 53 6.50 -0.94 -5.09
CA GLU A 53 6.87 -2.33 -5.30
C GLU A 53 6.21 -3.25 -4.26
N GLY A 54 6.14 -2.80 -3.00
CA GLY A 54 5.46 -3.53 -1.94
C GLY A 54 3.99 -3.76 -2.24
N VAL A 55 3.27 -2.73 -2.69
CA VAL A 55 1.87 -2.81 -3.14
C VAL A 55 1.73 -3.82 -4.27
N ARG A 56 2.58 -3.73 -5.30
CA ARG A 56 2.54 -4.62 -6.45
C ARG A 56 2.73 -6.08 -6.04
N ARG A 57 3.72 -6.36 -5.19
CA ARG A 57 4.00 -7.71 -4.66
C ARG A 57 2.84 -8.24 -3.82
N ALA A 58 2.28 -7.41 -2.93
CA ALA A 58 1.13 -7.79 -2.11
C ALA A 58 -0.05 -8.21 -3.00
N ASN A 59 -0.42 -7.40 -3.99
CA ASN A 59 -1.52 -7.69 -4.90
C ASN A 59 -1.29 -8.97 -5.73
N ILE A 60 -0.06 -9.22 -6.21
CA ILE A 60 0.29 -10.47 -6.91
C ILE A 60 0.08 -11.67 -5.98
N PHE A 61 0.55 -11.56 -4.73
CA PHE A 61 0.40 -12.61 -3.73
C PHE A 61 -1.08 -12.86 -3.39
N HIS A 62 -1.87 -11.82 -3.15
CA HIS A 62 -3.30 -11.93 -2.87
C HIS A 62 -4.03 -12.64 -4.00
N LYS A 63 -3.79 -12.22 -5.25
CA LYS A 63 -4.36 -12.87 -6.44
C LYS A 63 -3.98 -14.35 -6.52
N ALA A 64 -2.72 -14.68 -6.27
CA ALA A 64 -2.25 -16.08 -6.26
C ALA A 64 -2.90 -16.93 -5.15
N LYS A 65 -3.40 -16.29 -4.08
CA LYS A 65 -4.11 -16.94 -2.98
C LYS A 65 -5.64 -16.90 -3.10
N GLY A 66 -6.19 -16.33 -4.19
CA GLY A 66 -7.63 -16.14 -4.32
C GLY A 66 -8.20 -15.17 -3.27
N ASN A 67 -7.39 -14.24 -2.78
CA ASN A 67 -7.81 -13.17 -1.88
C ASN A 67 -8.10 -11.91 -2.70
N ASP A 68 -9.29 -11.33 -2.51
CA ASP A 68 -9.75 -10.13 -3.22
C ASP A 68 -9.23 -8.82 -2.61
N THR A 69 -8.39 -8.89 -1.57
CA THR A 69 -7.70 -7.72 -1.03
C THR A 69 -6.83 -7.10 -2.12
N ALA A 70 -7.05 -5.83 -2.41
CA ALA A 70 -6.27 -5.07 -3.38
C ALA A 70 -5.83 -3.74 -2.77
N TRP A 71 -4.52 -3.55 -2.71
CA TRP A 71 -3.89 -2.29 -2.32
C TRP A 71 -3.81 -1.33 -3.50
N LYS A 72 -4.06 -0.04 -3.23
CA LYS A 72 -3.77 1.06 -4.15
C LYS A 72 -2.51 1.79 -3.69
N GLY A 73 -1.57 2.04 -4.60
CA GLY A 73 -0.33 2.77 -4.34
C GLY A 73 -0.45 4.22 -4.76
N VAL A 74 -0.29 5.15 -3.83
CA VAL A 74 -0.33 6.61 -4.05
C VAL A 74 1.09 7.14 -3.91
N LEU A 75 1.72 7.46 -5.04
CA LEU A 75 3.09 7.94 -5.08
C LEU A 75 3.12 9.46 -4.88
N VAL A 76 3.88 9.94 -3.89
CA VAL A 76 4.05 11.38 -3.63
C VAL A 76 5.38 11.89 -4.16
N LYS A 77 5.41 13.15 -4.62
CA LYS A 77 6.60 13.79 -5.20
C LYS A 77 7.52 14.48 -4.18
N THR A 78 7.21 14.40 -2.89
CA THR A 78 7.94 15.12 -1.83
C THR A 78 9.21 14.43 -1.34
N GLY A 79 9.67 13.37 -1.99
CA GLY A 79 10.76 12.53 -1.49
C GLY A 79 11.65 11.94 -2.57
N VAL A 80 11.93 10.64 -2.48
CA VAL A 80 12.86 9.88 -3.33
C VAL A 80 12.49 9.99 -4.80
N TYR A 81 11.22 9.78 -5.14
CA TYR A 81 10.72 9.86 -6.51
C TYR A 81 10.96 11.24 -7.15
N LYS A 82 11.42 11.24 -8.40
CA LYS A 82 11.53 12.42 -9.25
C LYS A 82 10.69 12.28 -10.50
N ASP A 83 10.21 13.40 -11.02
CA ASP A 83 9.45 13.41 -12.27
C ASP A 83 10.30 12.84 -13.41
N GLY A 84 9.75 11.85 -14.11
CA GLY A 84 10.44 11.08 -15.14
C GLY A 84 10.93 9.70 -14.69
N ASP A 85 11.00 9.44 -13.38
CA ASP A 85 11.30 8.10 -12.87
C ASP A 85 10.14 7.13 -13.12
N GLU A 86 10.47 5.83 -13.16
CA GLU A 86 9.46 4.78 -13.21
C GLU A 86 8.64 4.77 -11.91
N THR A 87 7.31 4.81 -12.03
CA THR A 87 6.40 4.80 -10.88
C THR A 87 6.26 3.42 -10.24
N ASN A 88 6.76 2.39 -10.94
CA ASN A 88 6.64 0.98 -10.60
C ASN A 88 5.18 0.52 -10.43
N GLY A 89 4.27 1.08 -11.23
CA GLY A 89 2.85 0.72 -11.23
C GLY A 89 2.02 1.42 -10.16
N ALA A 90 2.42 2.64 -9.74
CA ALA A 90 1.61 3.45 -8.84
C ALA A 90 0.21 3.67 -9.43
N THR A 91 -0.82 3.60 -8.60
CA THR A 91 -2.21 3.83 -9.00
C THR A 91 -2.43 5.30 -9.38
N THR A 92 -1.77 6.21 -8.65
CA THR A 92 -1.74 7.64 -8.96
C THR A 92 -0.43 8.25 -8.47
N VAL A 93 -0.08 9.40 -9.03
CA VAL A 93 1.06 10.22 -8.60
C VAL A 93 0.54 11.62 -8.25
N VAL A 94 0.84 12.11 -7.05
CA VAL A 94 0.33 13.38 -6.52
C VAL A 94 1.46 14.23 -5.94
N ALA A 95 1.26 15.54 -5.80
CA ALA A 95 2.33 16.44 -5.39
C ALA A 95 2.78 16.16 -3.95
N GLY A 96 1.87 15.77 -3.06
CA GLY A 96 2.18 15.49 -1.66
C GLY A 96 1.08 14.76 -0.90
N VAL A 97 1.27 14.61 0.41
CA VAL A 97 0.37 13.81 1.26
C VAL A 97 -1.05 14.39 1.37
N ALA A 98 -1.21 15.71 1.33
CA ALA A 98 -2.53 16.33 1.38
C ALA A 98 -3.38 15.91 0.18
N GLU A 99 -2.83 16.04 -1.03
CA GLU A 99 -3.48 15.59 -2.26
C GLU A 99 -3.70 14.07 -2.30
N ALA A 100 -2.79 13.30 -1.71
CA ALA A 100 -2.96 11.85 -1.57
C ALA A 100 -4.23 11.53 -0.77
N VAL A 101 -4.45 12.22 0.35
CA VAL A 101 -5.64 12.05 1.20
C VAL A 101 -6.89 12.49 0.45
N ASP A 102 -6.87 13.64 -0.23
CA ASP A 102 -8.01 14.13 -1.01
C ASP A 102 -8.41 13.15 -2.11
N TRP A 103 -7.43 12.57 -2.81
CA TRP A 103 -7.65 11.55 -3.82
C TRP A 103 -8.24 10.26 -3.25
N ILE A 104 -7.75 9.81 -2.08
CA ILE A 104 -8.30 8.64 -1.37
C ILE A 104 -9.77 8.89 -1.03
N LEU A 105 -10.09 10.03 -0.43
CA LEU A 105 -11.47 10.38 -0.08
C LEU A 105 -12.38 10.48 -1.31
N ALA A 106 -11.87 10.95 -2.45
CA ALA A 106 -12.61 10.96 -3.71
C ALA A 106 -12.93 9.54 -4.21
N CYS A 107 -11.94 8.65 -4.23
CA CYS A 107 -12.12 7.23 -4.57
C CYS A 107 -13.20 6.56 -3.71
N GLU A 108 -13.20 6.82 -2.40
CA GLU A 108 -14.17 6.25 -1.47
C GLU A 108 -15.59 6.80 -1.70
N ARG A 109 -15.72 8.10 -2.00
CA ARG A 109 -17.02 8.70 -2.36
C ARG A 109 -17.61 8.12 -3.64
N GLU A 110 -16.77 7.84 -4.64
CA GLU A 110 -17.23 7.22 -5.89
C GLU A 110 -17.68 5.78 -5.67
N HIS A 111 -16.99 5.05 -4.80
CA HIS A 111 -17.34 3.66 -4.49
C HIS A 111 -18.60 3.54 -3.62
N ALA A 112 -18.94 4.57 -2.83
CA ALA A 112 -20.14 4.58 -2.01
C ALA A 112 -21.44 4.90 -2.80
N LYS A 113 -21.33 5.22 -4.09
CA LYS A 113 -22.47 5.41 -5.00
C LYS A 113 -22.92 4.08 -5.58
#